data_AF-A0A820SS55-F1
#
_entry.id   AF-A0A820SS55-F1
#
_cell.length_a   1.000
_cell.length_b   1.000
_cell.length_c   1.000
_cell.angle_alpha   90.00
_cell.angle_beta   90.00
_cell.angle_gamma   90.00
#
_symmetry.space_group_name_H-M   'P 1'
#
loop_
_entity.id
_entity.type
_entity.pdbx_description
1 polymer ?
#
loop_
_entity_poly.entity_id
_entity_poly.type
_entity_poly.pdbx_seq_one_letter_code
_entity_poly.pdbx_strand_id
1 'polypeptide(L)'
;KLANIHIPHTDPLIFSLKHVMTIPLMKSREEIEDISITAQKERDIESKLFSIENEWRQREFKFASFKNRGELLLRGQETSEILAAIDDSNLILAALASNRYNIFFKNQIQKYIADLAISAEILTKWMQVQNLWIYLGE
;
A
#
# COMPACT_ATOMS: atom_id res chain seq x y z
N LYS A 1 -11.82 15.74 18.10
CA LYS A 1 -12.14 16.17 19.49
C LYS A 1 -10.95 16.93 20.11
N LEU A 2 -10.48 18.00 19.44
CA LEU A 2 -9.38 18.87 19.93
C LEU A 2 -9.78 20.35 19.92
N ALA A 3 -11.08 20.66 19.84
CA ALA A 3 -11.55 22.03 19.61
C ALA A 3 -11.86 22.83 20.89
N ASN A 4 -11.71 22.26 22.09
CA ASN A 4 -12.21 22.88 23.34
C ASN A 4 -11.11 23.28 24.34
N ILE A 5 -9.85 23.33 23.93
CA ILE A 5 -8.81 23.98 24.74
C ILE A 5 -8.75 25.43 24.27
N HIS A 6 -9.35 26.33 25.06
CA HIS A 6 -9.24 27.77 24.85
C HIS A 6 -7.80 28.20 25.10
N ILE A 7 -7.02 28.31 24.03
CA ILE A 7 -5.68 28.90 24.04
C ILE A 7 -5.90 30.41 23.95
N PRO A 8 -5.55 31.21 24.98
CA PRO A 8 -5.70 32.65 24.91
C PRO A 8 -4.73 33.19 23.85
N HIS A 9 -5.31 33.77 22.79
CA HIS A 9 -4.68 34.56 21.73
C HIS A 9 -3.17 34.33 21.56
N THR A 10 -2.81 33.29 20.83
CA THR A 10 -1.47 33.14 20.30
C THR A 10 -1.58 32.86 18.81
N ASP A 11 -0.95 33.72 18.00
CA ASP A 11 -0.88 33.55 16.56
C ASP A 11 -0.43 32.13 16.20
N PRO A 12 -1.06 31.45 15.23
CA PRO A 12 -0.67 30.10 14.78
C PRO A 12 0.77 30.03 14.23
N LEU A 13 1.43 31.18 14.05
CA LEU A 13 2.81 31.33 13.60
C LEU A 13 3.84 31.39 14.76
N ILE A 14 3.42 31.45 16.03
CA ILE A 14 4.30 31.56 17.20
C ILE A 14 4.08 30.38 18.16
N PHE A 15 4.18 29.15 17.64
CA PHE A 15 4.24 27.94 18.48
C PHE A 15 5.68 27.74 18.97
N SER A 16 6.01 28.33 20.12
CA SER A 16 7.31 28.17 20.80
C SER A 16 7.27 27.05 21.84
N LEU A 17 8.37 26.28 21.98
CA LEU A 17 8.56 25.21 22.99
C LEU A 17 8.18 25.65 24.41
N LYS A 18 8.33 26.95 24.70
CA LYS A 18 7.95 27.55 25.98
C LYS A 18 6.45 27.40 26.29
N HIS A 19 5.59 27.41 25.26
CA HIS A 19 4.14 27.22 25.41
C HIS A 19 3.77 25.77 25.73
N VAL A 20 4.49 24.78 25.17
CA VAL A 20 4.33 23.35 25.48
C VAL A 20 4.72 23.05 26.93
N MET A 21 5.73 23.74 27.46
CA MET A 21 6.19 23.61 28.84
C MET A 21 5.25 24.27 29.88
N THR A 22 4.39 25.21 29.48
CA THR A 22 3.40 25.88 30.36
C THR A 22 2.03 25.20 30.40
N ILE A 23 1.75 24.25 29.49
CA ILE A 23 0.56 23.40 29.58
C ILE A 23 0.72 22.52 30.82
N PRO A 24 -0.34 22.22 31.60
CA PRO A 24 -0.27 21.26 32.69
C PRO A 24 0.05 19.86 32.11
N LEU A 25 1.34 19.59 31.89
CA LEU A 25 1.86 18.39 31.24
C LEU A 25 1.33 17.11 31.89
N MET A 26 1.01 17.15 33.19
CA MET A 26 0.44 16.02 33.93
C MET A 26 -0.99 15.64 33.51
N LYS A 27 -1.79 16.55 32.94
CA LYS A 27 -3.14 16.26 32.45
C LYS A 27 -3.19 15.88 30.97
N SER A 28 -2.19 16.32 30.19
CA SER A 28 -2.12 16.08 28.73
C SER A 28 -1.10 15.01 28.34
N ARG A 29 -0.39 14.42 29.31
CA ARG A 29 0.62 13.37 29.07
C ARG A 29 0.04 12.16 28.36
N GLU A 30 -1.12 11.68 28.81
CA GLU A 30 -1.82 10.53 28.21
C GLU A 30 -2.24 10.83 26.77
N GLU A 31 -2.76 12.03 26.49
CA GLU A 31 -3.14 12.44 25.14
C GLU A 31 -1.92 12.56 24.20
N ILE A 32 -0.80 13.09 24.69
CA ILE A 32 0.45 13.20 23.91
C ILE A 32 1.03 11.80 23.63
N GLU A 33 0.96 10.90 24.60
CA GLU A 33 1.39 9.51 24.45
C GLU A 33 0.52 8.77 23.43
N ASP A 34 -0.81 8.93 23.50
CA ASP A 34 -1.76 8.36 22.55
C ASP A 34 -1.55 8.89 21.12
N ILE A 35 -1.28 10.19 20.96
CA ILE A 35 -0.95 10.80 19.67
C ILE A 35 0.37 10.23 19.14
N SER A 36 1.39 10.09 20.00
CA SER A 36 2.69 9.55 19.61
C SER A 36 2.59 8.09 19.17
N ILE A 37 1.79 7.28 19.88
CA ILE A 37 1.51 5.89 19.52
C ILE A 37 0.77 5.83 18.19
N THR A 38 -0.24 6.67 17.99
CA THR A 38 -1.02 6.72 16.74
C THR A 38 -0.14 7.12 15.56
N ALA A 39 0.67 8.17 15.71
CA ALA A 39 1.60 8.63 14.68
C ALA A 39 2.64 7.56 14.31
N GLN A 40 3.16 6.82 15.30
CA GLN A 40 4.06 5.71 15.03
C GLN A 40 3.38 4.61 14.21
N LYS A 41 2.13 4.26 14.54
CA LYS A 41 1.36 3.25 13.80
C LYS A 41 1.01 3.70 12.39
N GLU A 42 0.68 4.97 12.18
CA GLU A 42 0.41 5.52 10.85
C GLU A 42 1.68 5.51 9.97
N ARG A 43 2.84 5.88 10.53
CA ARG A 43 4.13 5.78 9.84
C ARG A 43 4.46 4.35 9.41
N ASP A 44 4.18 3.37 10.27
CA ASP A 44 4.41 1.95 9.94
C ASP A 44 3.53 1.50 8.76
N ILE A 45 2.27 1.99 8.68
CA ILE A 45 1.36 1.72 7.56
C ILE A 45 1.88 2.36 6.28
N GLU A 46 2.25 3.64 6.35
CA GLU A 46 2.78 4.41 5.22
C GLU A 46 4.03 3.74 4.64
N SER A 47 4.98 3.34 5.49
CA SER A 47 6.20 2.67 5.06
C SER A 47 5.91 1.36 4.33
N LYS A 48 4.92 0.58 4.79
CA LYS A 48 4.54 -0.68 4.13
C LYS A 48 3.85 -0.43 2.79
N LEU A 49 2.95 0.55 2.73
CA LEU A 49 2.30 0.95 1.48
C LEU A 49 3.32 1.43 0.44
N PHE A 50 4.27 2.26 0.85
CA PHE A 50 5.33 2.75 -0.03
C PHE A 50 6.22 1.62 -0.56
N SER A 51 6.51 0.61 0.28
CA SER A 51 7.24 -0.57 -0.16
C SER A 51 6.49 -1.33 -1.26
N ILE A 52 5.18 -1.56 -1.07
CA ILE A 52 4.33 -2.21 -2.07
C ILE A 52 4.32 -1.40 -3.36
N GLU A 53 4.12 -0.09 -3.28
CA GLU A 53 4.12 0.78 -4.47
C GLU A 53 5.43 0.68 -5.26
N ASN A 54 6.57 0.72 -4.58
CA ASN A 54 7.88 0.63 -5.24
C ASN A 54 8.13 -0.74 -5.88
N GLU A 55 7.69 -1.81 -5.21
CA GLU A 55 7.79 -3.15 -5.76
C GLU A 55 7.03 -3.25 -7.09
N TRP A 56 5.76 -2.82 -7.11
CA TRP A 56 4.92 -2.86 -8.31
C TRP A 56 5.36 -1.88 -9.41
N ARG A 57 6.04 -0.79 -9.05
CA ARG A 57 6.64 0.15 -10.00
C ARG A 57 7.83 -0.45 -10.76
N GLN A 58 8.57 -1.37 -10.14
CA GLN A 58 9.78 -1.97 -10.73
C GLN A 58 9.53 -3.33 -11.38
N ARG A 59 8.34 -3.90 -11.23
CA ARG A 59 8.01 -5.19 -11.82
C ARG A 59 7.79 -5.05 -13.33
N GLU A 60 8.41 -5.97 -14.07
CA GLU A 60 8.33 -6.02 -15.53
C GLU A 60 7.90 -7.42 -15.97
N PHE A 61 7.07 -7.48 -17.01
CA PHE A 61 6.73 -8.73 -17.67
C PHE A 61 7.84 -9.12 -18.64
N LYS A 62 8.25 -10.39 -18.58
CA LYS A 62 9.19 -10.95 -19.56
C LYS A 62 8.44 -11.69 -20.65
N PHE A 63 8.84 -11.43 -21.88
CA PHE A 63 8.29 -12.07 -23.07
C PHE A 63 9.29 -13.09 -23.65
N ALA A 64 8.76 -14.09 -24.33
CA ALA A 64 9.52 -15.09 -25.06
C ALA A 64 9.06 -15.13 -26.52
N SER A 65 10.00 -15.52 -27.39
CA SER A 65 9.74 -15.66 -28.81
C SER A 65 8.78 -16.81 -29.13
N PHE A 66 7.83 -16.56 -30.02
CA PHE A 66 6.94 -17.58 -30.58
C PHE A 66 7.31 -17.87 -32.04
N LYS A 67 7.89 -19.04 -32.29
CA LYS A 67 8.34 -19.46 -33.62
C LYS A 67 9.18 -18.34 -34.27
N ASN A 68 8.85 -17.92 -35.50
CA ASN A 68 9.53 -16.82 -36.21
C ASN A 68 8.80 -15.47 -36.09
N ARG A 69 7.84 -15.32 -35.17
CA ARG A 69 7.00 -14.10 -35.07
C ARG A 69 7.49 -13.10 -34.01
N GLY A 70 8.60 -13.39 -33.33
CA GLY A 70 9.16 -12.54 -32.28
C GLY A 70 8.56 -12.79 -30.90
N GLU A 71 8.86 -11.89 -29.94
CA GLU A 71 8.51 -11.99 -28.52
C GLU A 71 7.03 -11.68 -28.25
N LEU A 72 6.19 -12.71 -28.36
CA LEU A 72 4.73 -12.57 -28.22
C LEU A 72 4.15 -13.32 -27.01
N LEU A 73 4.94 -14.18 -26.36
CA LEU A 73 4.45 -15.01 -25.26
C LEU A 73 4.91 -14.45 -23.92
N LEU A 74 4.00 -14.32 -22.97
CA LEU A 74 4.40 -14.17 -21.57
C LEU A 74 5.12 -15.43 -21.12
N ARG A 75 6.29 -15.26 -20.49
CA ARG A 75 7.03 -16.40 -19.94
C ARG A 75 6.30 -16.93 -18.70
N GLY A 76 5.92 -18.20 -18.75
CA GLY A 76 5.05 -18.79 -17.71
C GLY A 76 5.68 -18.81 -16.32
N GLN A 77 6.99 -19.05 -16.22
CA GLN A 77 7.69 -19.06 -14.94
C GLN A 77 7.68 -17.67 -14.28
N GLU A 78 8.13 -16.65 -14.99
CA GLU A 78 8.16 -15.27 -14.49
C GLU A 78 6.76 -14.73 -14.24
N THR A 79 5.76 -15.11 -15.04
CA THR A 79 4.36 -14.72 -14.80
C THR A 79 3.82 -15.37 -13.52
N SER A 80 4.19 -16.62 -13.22
CA SER A 80 3.82 -17.29 -11.97
C SER A 80 4.47 -16.63 -10.75
N GLU A 81 5.71 -16.15 -10.87
CA GLU A 81 6.39 -15.38 -9.81
C GLU A 81 5.69 -14.04 -9.57
N ILE A 82 5.18 -13.39 -10.62
CA ILE A 82 4.38 -12.16 -10.50
C ILE A 82 3.05 -12.47 -9.79
N LEU A 83 2.35 -13.55 -10.14
CA LEU A 83 1.11 -13.95 -9.47
C LEU A 83 1.33 -14.24 -7.97
N ALA A 84 2.40 -14.97 -7.62
CA ALA A 84 2.75 -15.21 -6.22
C ALA A 84 3.01 -13.90 -5.44
N ALA A 85 3.67 -12.93 -6.07
CA ALA A 85 3.88 -11.63 -5.47
C ALA A 85 2.61 -10.80 -5.29
N ILE A 86 1.64 -10.93 -6.21
CA ILE A 86 0.32 -10.34 -6.04
C ILE A 86 -0.33 -10.88 -4.76
N ASP A 87 -0.26 -12.20 -4.54
CA ASP A 87 -0.83 -12.84 -3.35
C ASP A 87 -0.15 -12.37 -2.05
N ASP A 88 1.19 -12.29 -2.06
CA ASP A 88 1.96 -11.77 -0.91
C ASP A 88 1.60 -10.30 -0.60
N SER A 89 1.53 -9.45 -1.63
CA SER A 89 1.12 -8.05 -1.49
C SER A 89 -0.31 -7.93 -0.95
N ASN A 90 -1.23 -8.77 -1.44
CA ASN A 90 -2.62 -8.80 -0.97
C ASN A 90 -2.73 -9.21 0.50
N LEU A 91 -1.89 -10.14 0.97
CA LEU A 91 -1.84 -10.53 2.39
C LEU A 91 -1.44 -9.34 3.27
N ILE A 92 -0.42 -8.58 2.85
CA ILE A 92 0.02 -7.38 3.57
C ILE A 92 -1.08 -6.33 3.55
N LEU A 93 -1.69 -6.05 2.39
CA LEU A 93 -2.77 -5.08 2.26
C LEU A 93 -4.00 -5.46 3.10
N ALA A 94 -4.35 -6.75 3.20
CA ALA A 94 -5.44 -7.23 4.05
C ALA A 94 -5.14 -7.01 5.55
N ALA A 95 -3.90 -7.25 5.98
CA ALA A 95 -3.46 -6.95 7.34
C ALA A 95 -3.52 -5.43 7.62
N LEU A 96 -3.11 -4.59 6.67
CA LEU A 96 -3.22 -3.13 6.77
C LEU A 96 -4.68 -2.66 6.77
N ALA A 97 -5.56 -3.28 5.99
CA ALA A 97 -6.99 -2.98 5.94
C ALA A 97 -7.72 -3.28 7.26
N SER A 98 -7.22 -4.28 8.01
CA SER A 98 -7.76 -4.66 9.32
C SER A 98 -7.24 -3.77 10.46
N ASN A 99 -6.23 -2.94 10.22
CA ASN A 99 -5.64 -2.06 11.22
C ASN A 99 -6.53 -0.82 11.46
N ARG A 100 -6.94 -0.57 12.72
CA ARG A 100 -7.79 0.58 13.10
C ARG A 100 -7.18 1.95 12.82
N TYR A 101 -5.86 2.05 12.66
CA TYR A 101 -5.14 3.29 12.37
C TYR A 101 -5.07 3.61 10.87
N ASN A 102 -5.70 2.82 10.01
CA ASN A 102 -5.64 3.00 8.56
C ASN A 102 -6.60 4.04 7.98
N ILE A 103 -7.32 4.81 8.80
CA ILE A 103 -8.46 5.64 8.37
C ILE A 103 -8.09 6.55 7.19
N PHE A 104 -6.94 7.21 7.26
CA PHE A 104 -6.44 8.08 6.18
C PHE A 104 -5.99 7.29 4.92
N PHE A 105 -5.50 6.07 5.09
CA PHE A 105 -4.96 5.23 4.02
C PHE A 105 -5.99 4.26 3.42
N LYS A 106 -7.19 4.18 4.00
CA LYS A 106 -8.21 3.17 3.65
C LYS A 106 -8.53 3.16 2.16
N ASN A 107 -8.73 4.34 1.56
CA ASN A 107 -9.04 4.45 0.13
C ASN A 107 -7.88 3.95 -0.74
N GLN A 108 -6.64 4.25 -0.36
CA GLN A 108 -5.45 3.82 -1.09
C GLN A 108 -5.26 2.31 -0.97
N ILE A 109 -5.40 1.73 0.23
CA ILE A 109 -5.33 0.29 0.46
C ILE A 109 -6.39 -0.44 -0.38
N GLN A 110 -7.64 0.02 -0.33
CA GLN A 110 -8.73 -0.59 -1.10
C GLN A 110 -8.50 -0.52 -2.61
N LYS A 111 -7.94 0.59 -3.10
CA LYS A 111 -7.58 0.72 -4.51
C LYS A 111 -6.52 -0.32 -4.91
N TYR A 112 -5.43 -0.45 -4.15
CA TYR A 112 -4.40 -1.45 -4.45
C TYR A 112 -4.93 -2.88 -4.41
N ILE A 113 -5.79 -3.22 -3.45
CA ILE A 113 -6.43 -4.54 -3.39
C ILE A 113 -7.23 -4.81 -4.68
N ALA A 114 -8.03 -3.85 -5.13
CA ALA A 114 -8.81 -3.99 -6.35
C ALA A 114 -7.93 -4.10 -7.60
N ASP A 115 -6.95 -3.21 -7.75
CA ASP A 115 -6.05 -3.15 -8.90
C ASP A 115 -5.23 -4.46 -9.02
N LEU A 116 -4.72 -4.98 -7.90
CA LEU A 116 -3.97 -6.24 -7.86
C LEU A 116 -4.85 -7.46 -8.15
N ALA A 117 -6.07 -7.50 -7.61
CA ALA A 117 -7.02 -8.58 -7.88
C ALA A 117 -7.40 -8.66 -9.37
N ILE A 118 -7.71 -7.50 -9.99
CA ILE A 118 -7.99 -7.42 -11.42
C ILE A 118 -6.76 -7.86 -12.24
N SER A 119 -5.57 -7.42 -11.84
CA SER A 119 -4.33 -7.78 -12.52
C SER A 119 -4.08 -9.30 -12.49
N ALA A 120 -4.27 -9.95 -11.33
CA ALA A 120 -4.14 -11.41 -11.21
C ALA A 120 -5.15 -12.16 -12.08
N GLU A 121 -6.40 -11.69 -12.13
CA GLU A 121 -7.44 -12.28 -12.97
C GLU A 121 -7.09 -12.18 -14.46
N ILE A 122 -6.65 -11.00 -14.91
CA ILE A 122 -6.24 -10.76 -16.30
C ILE A 122 -5.06 -11.65 -16.67
N LEU A 123 -4.02 -11.73 -15.82
CA LEU A 123 -2.85 -12.56 -16.08
C LEU A 123 -3.21 -14.04 -16.16
N THR A 124 -4.07 -14.52 -15.25
CA THR A 124 -4.54 -15.91 -15.27
C THR A 124 -5.28 -16.23 -16.57
N LYS A 125 -6.22 -15.36 -16.98
CA LYS A 125 -6.96 -15.52 -18.23
C LYS A 125 -6.03 -15.45 -19.45
N TRP A 126 -5.08 -14.53 -19.45
CA TRP A 126 -4.08 -14.42 -20.52
C TRP A 126 -3.30 -15.72 -20.65
N MET A 127 -2.78 -16.26 -19.56
CA MET A 127 -2.01 -17.51 -19.58
C MET A 127 -2.85 -18.69 -20.10
N GLN A 128 -4.14 -18.78 -19.72
CA GLN A 128 -5.05 -19.79 -20.25
C GLN A 128 -5.23 -19.68 -21.76
N VAL A 129 -5.54 -18.48 -22.26
CA VAL A 129 -5.73 -18.23 -23.70
C VAL A 129 -4.43 -18.49 -24.46
N GLN A 130 -3.29 -18.03 -23.93
CA GLN A 130 -1.98 -18.25 -24.52
C GLN A 130 -1.67 -19.75 -24.63
N ASN A 131 -1.92 -20.53 -23.58
CA ASN A 131 -1.70 -21.99 -23.60
C ASN A 131 -2.59 -22.68 -24.65
N LEU A 132 -3.86 -22.28 -24.76
CA LEU A 132 -4.77 -22.79 -25.79
C LEU A 132 -4.28 -22.43 -27.20
N TRP A 133 -3.81 -21.21 -27.41
CA TRP A 133 -3.28 -20.76 -28.70
C TRP A 133 -2.00 -21.50 -29.11
N ILE A 134 -1.11 -21.76 -28.16
CA ILE A 134 0.10 -22.57 -28.40
C ILE A 134 -0.31 -23.99 -28.80
N TYR A 135 -1.24 -24.60 -28.07
CA TYR A 135 -1.72 -25.96 -28.35
C TYR A 135 -2.43 -26.10 -29.71
N LEU A 136 -3.25 -25.12 -30.11
CA LEU A 136 -3.90 -25.10 -31.43
C LEU A 136 -2.95 -24.74 -32.57
N GLY A 137 -1.79 -24.15 -32.24
CA GLY A 137 -0.79 -23.73 -33.20
C GLY A 137 0.32 -24.76 -33.42
N GLU A 138 0.42 -25.80 -32.62
CA GLU A 138 1.20 -27.03 -32.89
C GLU A 138 0.46 -27.93 -33.88
#